data_AF-A0A970HGW8-F1
#
_entry.id   AF-A0A970HGW8-F1
#
_cell.length_a   1.000
_cell.length_b   1.000
_cell.length_c   1.000
_cell.angle_alpha   90.00
_cell.angle_beta   90.00
_cell.angle_gamma   90.00
#
_symmetry.space_group_name_H-M   'P 1'
#
loop_
_entity.id
_entity.type
_entity.pdbx_description
1 polymer ?
#
loop_
_entity_poly.entity_id
_entity_poly.type
_entity_poly.pdbx_seq_one_letter_code
_entity_poly.pdbx_strand_id
1 'polypeptide(L)' 'MALKNTINLNNLTQQELNCVKEIASSHLTMSEKLNFYANQMQDPQFKQMFSQSATDAKTTATNLINSL' A
#
# COMPACT_ATOMS: atom_id res chain seq x y z
N MET A 1 -1.90 7.28 1.38
CA MET A 1 -2.92 8.25 0.98
C MET A 1 -4.09 7.49 0.39
N ALA A 2 -5.31 7.85 0.76
CA ALA A 2 -6.50 7.29 0.09
C ALA A 2 -6.47 7.66 -1.40
N LEU A 3 -6.91 6.75 -2.26
CA LEU A 3 -7.08 7.08 -3.68
C LEU A 3 -8.13 8.18 -3.76
N LYS A 4 -7.80 9.30 -4.41
CA LYS A 4 -8.74 10.42 -4.57
C LYS A 4 -9.97 10.05 -5.39
N ASN A 5 -9.89 8.98 -6.19
CA ASN A 5 -10.99 8.40 -6.95
C ASN A 5 -10.94 6.88 -6.81
N THR A 6 -12.08 6.23 -6.59
CA THR A 6 -12.21 4.77 -6.71
C THR A 6 -11.89 4.39 -8.15
N ILE A 7 -10.87 3.55 -8.36
CA ILE A 7 -10.53 3.05 -9.68
C ILE A 7 -11.51 1.93 -10.02
N ASN A 8 -12.17 2.00 -11.17
CA ASN A 8 -13.04 0.94 -11.66
C ASN A 8 -12.19 -0.07 -12.46
N LEU A 9 -12.02 -1.28 -11.94
CA LEU A 9 -11.19 -2.33 -12.55
C LEU A 9 -12.03 -3.52 -13.05
N ASN A 10 -13.30 -3.31 -13.36
CA ASN A 10 -14.22 -4.41 -13.71
C ASN A 10 -13.91 -5.12 -15.05
N ASN A 11 -13.07 -4.55 -15.91
CA ASN A 11 -12.78 -5.07 -17.26
C ASN A 11 -11.27 -5.24 -17.52
N LEU A 12 -10.56 -5.92 -16.62
CA LEU A 12 -9.15 -6.24 -16.81
C LEU A 12 -8.97 -7.54 -17.59
N THR A 13 -7.98 -7.56 -18.49
CA THR A 13 -7.42 -8.83 -18.96
C THR A 13 -6.78 -9.59 -17.79
N GLN A 14 -6.57 -10.90 -17.94
CA GLN A 14 -5.94 -11.70 -16.90
C GLN A 14 -4.53 -11.20 -16.53
N GLN A 15 -3.78 -10.70 -17.51
CA GLN A 15 -2.45 -10.13 -17.29
C GLN A 15 -2.53 -8.85 -16.47
N GLU A 16 -3.44 -7.93 -16.78
CA GLU A 16 -3.62 -6.69 -16.03
C GLU A 16 -4.14 -6.97 -14.60
N LEU A 17 -5.05 -7.93 -14.45
CA LEU A 17 -5.51 -8.39 -13.13
C LEU A 17 -4.35 -8.90 -12.28
N ASN A 18 -3.45 -9.70 -12.87
CA ASN A 18 -2.26 -10.19 -12.17
C ASN A 18 -1.33 -9.04 -11.77
N CYS A 19 -1.12 -8.06 -12.65
CA CYS A 19 -0.34 -6.87 -12.34
C CYS A 19 -0.94 -6.10 -11.15
N VAL A 20 -2.26 -5.86 -11.12
CA VAL A 20 -2.90 -5.16 -10.00
C VAL A 20 -2.73 -5.93 -8.69
N LYS A 21 -2.87 -7.26 -8.72
CA LYS A 21 -2.65 -8.11 -7.53
C LYS A 21 -1.21 -8.03 -7.03
N GLU A 22 -0.23 -8.02 -7.93
CA GLU A 22 1.18 -7.90 -7.58
C GLU A 22 1.49 -6.54 -6.96
N ILE A 23 0.94 -5.46 -7.52
CA ILE A 23 1.06 -4.10 -6.97
C ILE A 23 0.48 -4.06 -5.55
N ALA A 24 -0.76 -4.56 -5.36
CA ALA A 24 -1.38 -4.59 -4.04
C ALA A 24 -0.55 -5.40 -3.02
N SER A 25 -0.05 -6.57 -3.42
CA SER A 25 0.78 -7.44 -2.58
C SER A 25 2.12 -6.80 -2.21
N SER A 26 2.74 -6.09 -3.16
CA SER A 26 3.98 -5.34 -2.93
C SER A 26 3.77 -4.20 -1.94
N HIS A 27 2.65 -3.49 -2.02
CA HIS A 27 2.28 -2.44 -1.07
C HIS A 27 1.98 -2.97 0.33
N LEU A 28 1.37 -4.16 0.46
CA LEU A 28 1.21 -4.82 1.77
C LEU A 28 2.57 -5.16 2.38
N THR A 29 3.46 -5.76 1.58
CA THR A 29 4.83 -6.08 2.02
C THR A 29 5.60 -4.82 2.43
N MET A 30 5.44 -3.74 1.68
CA MET A 30 6.04 -2.44 1.99
C MET A 30 5.51 -1.89 3.32
N SER A 31 4.20 -1.96 3.55
CA SER A 31 3.59 -1.51 4.81
C SER A 31 4.18 -2.23 6.02
N GLU A 32 4.27 -3.56 5.98
CA GLU A 32 4.84 -4.36 7.06
C GLU A 32 6.31 -4.02 7.31
N LYS A 33 7.13 -3.89 6.25
CA LYS A 33 8.53 -3.51 6.38
C LYS A 33 8.70 -2.10 6.96
N LEU A 34 7.91 -1.13 6.50
CA LEU A 34 7.98 0.24 7.00
C LEU A 34 7.56 0.33 8.47
N ASN A 35 6.53 -0.41 8.89
CA ASN A 35 6.14 -0.53 10.30
C ASN A 35 7.26 -1.16 11.14
N PHE A 36 7.86 -2.26 10.64
CA PHE A 36 9.00 -2.89 11.29
C PHE A 36 10.14 -1.89 11.49
N TYR A 37 10.54 -1.16 10.44
CA TYR A 37 11.60 -0.16 10.55
C TYR A 37 11.23 1.02 11.45
N ALA A 38 9.99 1.51 11.40
CA ALA A 38 9.51 2.58 12.29
C ALA A 38 9.69 2.22 13.78
N ASN A 39 9.48 0.95 14.14
CA ASN A 39 9.66 0.47 15.51
C ASN A 39 11.13 0.43 15.96
N GLN A 40 12.07 0.36 15.01
CA GLN A 40 13.50 0.39 15.28
C GLN A 40 14.10 1.81 15.26
N MET A 41 13.33 2.83 14.84
CA MET A 41 13.80 4.21 14.78
C MET A 41 13.78 4.88 16.15
N GLN A 42 14.91 5.51 16.50
CA GLN A 42 15.04 6.34 17.71
C GLN A 42 14.64 7.80 17.42
N ASP A 43 14.92 8.29 16.21
CA ASP A 43 14.55 9.63 15.79
C ASP A 43 13.03 9.74 15.60
N PRO A 44 12.36 10.68 16.28
CA PRO A 44 10.91 10.78 16.25
C PRO A 44 10.36 11.22 14.89
N GLN A 45 11.09 12.04 14.13
CA GLN A 45 10.66 12.51 12.82
C GLN A 45 10.71 11.36 11.81
N PHE A 46 11.78 10.57 11.79
CA PHE A 46 11.86 9.39 10.95
C PHE A 46 10.86 8.32 11.35
N LYS A 47 10.66 8.09 12.66
CA LYS A 47 9.64 7.16 13.14
C LYS A 47 8.24 7.53 12.64
N GLN A 48 7.88 8.82 12.73
CA GLN A 48 6.60 9.30 12.22
C GLN A 48 6.49 9.16 10.70
N MET A 49 7.55 9.52 9.97
CA MET A 49 7.59 9.41 8.50
C MET A 49 7.37 7.96 8.05
N PHE A 50 8.10 7.00 8.63
CA PHE A 50 7.95 5.58 8.27
C PHE A 50 6.57 5.02 8.64
N SER A 51 6.04 5.40 9.81
CA SER A 51 4.68 4.98 10.23
C SER A 51 3.60 5.52 9.30
N GLN A 52 3.74 6.77 8.85
CA GLN A 52 2.84 7.37 7.88
C GLN A 52 2.95 6.66 6.51
N SER A 53 4.16 6.43 6.03
CA SER A 53 4.38 5.70 4.77
C SER A 53 3.84 4.27 4.83
N ALA A 54 3.95 3.59 5.98
CA ALA A 54 3.36 2.26 6.18
C ALA A 54 1.83 2.30 6.06
N THR A 55 1.19 3.28 6.70
CA THR A 55 -0.26 3.50 6.63
C THR A 55 -0.71 3.82 5.21
N ASP A 56 0.07 4.64 4.51
CA ASP A 56 -0.20 5.03 3.14
C ASP A 56 -0.14 3.84 2.19
N ALA A 57 0.89 2.99 2.30
CA ALA A 57 1.03 1.79 1.49
C ALA A 57 -0.12 0.81 1.72
N LYS A 58 -0.50 0.57 2.99
CA LYS A 58 -1.64 -0.30 3.33
C LYS A 58 -2.96 0.22 2.76
N THR A 59 -3.17 1.53 2.84
CA THR A 59 -4.37 2.18 2.30
C THR A 59 -4.43 2.00 0.78
N THR A 60 -3.32 2.20 0.07
CA THR A 60 -3.26 1.97 -1.38
C THR A 60 -3.56 0.52 -1.74
N ALA A 61 -2.95 -0.46 -1.05
CA ALA A 61 -3.23 -1.87 -1.29
C ALA A 61 -4.70 -2.22 -1.05
N THR A 62 -5.26 -1.75 0.06
CA THR A 62 -6.67 -2.00 0.42
C THR A 62 -7.62 -1.41 -0.62
N ASN A 63 -7.35 -0.20 -1.09
CA ASN A 63 -8.17 0.43 -2.13
C ASN A 63 -8.08 -0.33 -3.46
N LEU A 64 -6.89 -0.78 -3.86
CA LEU A 64 -6.74 -1.61 -5.07
C LEU A 64 -7.52 -2.93 -4.95
N ILE A 65 -7.42 -3.60 -3.79
CA ILE A 65 -8.16 -4.85 -3.53
C ILE A 65 -9.67 -4.61 -3.57
N ASN A 66 -10.16 -3.52 -2.99
CA ASN A 66 -11.59 -3.18 -3.00
C ASN A 66 -12.10 -2.71 -4.38
N SER A 67 -11.18 -2.33 -5.26
CA SER A 67 -11.46 -1.89 -6.64
C SER A 67 -11.46 -3.04 -7.65
N LEU A 68 -10.96 -4.23 -7.27
CA LEU A 68 -11.03 -5.48 -8.04
C LEU A 68 -12.39 -6.16 -7.86
#